data_AF-A0A2T3J6Z2-F1
#
_entry.id   AF-A0A2T3J6Z2-F1
#
_cell.length_a   1.000
_cell.length_b   1.000
_cell.length_c   1.000
_cell.angle_alpha   90.00
_cell.angle_beta   90.00
_cell.angle_gamma   90.00
#
_symmetry.space_group_name_H-M   'P 1'
#
loop_
_entity.id
_entity.type
_entity.pdbx_description
1 polymer ?
#
loop_
_entity_poly.entity_id
_entity_poly.type
_entity_poly.pdbx_seq_one_letter_code
_entity_poly.pdbx_strand_id
1 'polypeptide(L)'
;MSTKDKRTIRAKKKAKQQRMNKHKRCVNSFVLTSKGIECREKLHVLNTQPLSNIPLPEMGTYLGNDGVFITVSLVSKRKEDGGFTVARDDGSLFTEKEWAIESLIYGYQYVG
;
A
#
# COMPACT_ATOMS: atom_id res chain seq x y z
N MET A 1 47.04 15.55 1.54
CA MET A 1 45.86 14.67 1.37
C MET A 1 46.05 13.82 0.12
N SER A 2 46.11 12.50 0.26
CA SER A 2 46.53 11.60 -0.83
C SER A 2 45.44 11.45 -1.90
N THR A 3 45.84 11.18 -3.14
CA THR A 3 44.93 10.87 -4.25
C THR A 3 44.07 9.65 -3.96
N LYS A 4 44.58 8.70 -3.16
CA LYS A 4 43.81 7.55 -2.63
C LYS A 4 42.68 8.01 -1.70
N ASP A 5 42.94 8.94 -0.78
CA ASP A 5 41.94 9.46 0.16
C ASP A 5 40.79 10.19 -0.54
N LYS A 6 41.12 10.96 -1.59
CA LYS A 6 40.12 11.66 -2.41
C LYS A 6 39.19 10.68 -3.13
N ARG A 7 39.70 9.52 -3.59
CA ARG A 7 38.89 8.48 -4.25
C ARG A 7 37.95 7.78 -3.27
N THR A 8 38.42 7.41 -2.08
CA THR A 8 37.59 6.77 -1.04
C THR A 8 36.49 7.69 -0.54
N ILE A 9 36.76 8.99 -0.34
CA ILE A 9 35.74 9.96 0.07
C ILE A 9 34.65 10.12 -1.01
N ARG A 10 35.04 10.19 -2.29
CA ARG A 10 34.10 10.26 -3.41
C ARG A 10 33.25 8.99 -3.52
N ALA A 11 33.84 7.82 -3.33
CA ALA A 11 33.11 6.55 -3.33
C ALA A 11 32.09 6.46 -2.19
N LYS A 12 32.47 6.86 -0.97
CA LYS A 12 31.55 6.92 0.19
C LYS A 12 30.39 7.89 -0.03
N LYS A 13 30.65 9.07 -0.62
CA LYS A 13 29.59 10.03 -0.97
C LYS A 13 28.62 9.46 -2.02
N LYS A 14 29.14 8.83 -3.09
CA LYS A 14 28.31 8.18 -4.12
C LYS A 14 27.45 7.05 -3.55
N ALA A 15 28.01 6.20 -2.69
CA ALA A 15 27.27 5.11 -2.05
C ALA A 15 26.15 5.62 -1.12
N LYS A 16 26.40 6.69 -0.34
CA LYS A 16 25.37 7.33 0.49
C LYS A 16 24.25 7.93 -0.37
N GLN A 17 24.59 8.58 -1.47
CA GLN A 17 23.63 9.20 -2.37
C GLN A 17 22.80 8.15 -3.15
N GLN A 18 23.41 7.03 -3.54
CA GLN A 18 22.70 5.88 -4.11
C GLN A 18 21.75 5.23 -3.10
N ARG A 19 22.13 5.10 -1.82
CA ARG A 19 21.23 4.63 -0.75
C ARG A 19 20.03 5.57 -0.55
N MET A 20 20.25 6.89 -0.57
CA MET A 20 19.14 7.85 -0.47
C MET A 20 18.22 7.83 -1.71
N ASN A 21 18.79 7.67 -2.91
CA ASN A 21 17.99 7.54 -4.13
C ASN A 21 17.25 6.19 -4.22
N LYS A 22 17.77 5.12 -3.62
CA LYS A 22 17.06 3.84 -3.50
C LYS A 22 15.84 3.96 -2.58
N HIS A 23 15.96 4.70 -1.47
CA HIS A 23 14.82 5.02 -0.60
C HIS A 23 13.74 5.86 -1.28
N LYS A 24 14.12 6.75 -2.22
CA LYS A 24 13.16 7.52 -3.02
C LYS A 24 12.42 6.72 -4.09
N ARG A 25 12.80 5.45 -4.34
CA ARG A 25 12.16 4.58 -5.34
C ARG A 25 11.28 3.50 -4.74
N CYS A 26 11.10 3.48 -3.42
CA CYS A 26 10.20 2.54 -2.78
C CYS A 26 8.76 3.06 -2.84
N VAL A 27 8.15 2.94 -4.02
CA VAL A 27 6.77 3.39 -4.32
C VAL A 27 5.71 2.65 -3.48
N ASN A 28 6.07 1.56 -2.79
CA ASN A 28 5.18 0.76 -1.92
C ASN A 28 5.84 0.35 -0.59
N SER A 29 6.68 1.18 0.04
CA SER A 29 7.27 0.78 1.34
C SER A 29 6.55 1.42 2.51
N PHE A 30 6.17 0.57 3.47
CA PHE A 30 6.01 0.96 4.87
C PHE A 30 7.35 1.53 5.37
N VAL A 31 7.38 2.81 5.72
CA VAL A 31 8.56 3.47 6.27
C VAL A 31 8.40 3.52 7.78
N LEU A 32 9.26 2.81 8.51
CA LEU A 32 9.34 2.97 9.97
C LEU A 32 9.93 4.36 10.27
N THR A 33 9.14 5.25 10.84
CA THR A 33 9.58 6.54 11.38
C THR A 33 9.58 6.49 12.90
N SER A 34 10.20 7.48 13.54
CA SER A 34 10.17 7.62 15.01
C SER A 34 8.77 7.88 15.58
N LYS A 35 7.77 8.07 14.71
CA LYS A 35 6.36 8.26 15.06
C LYS A 35 5.47 7.04 14.75
N GLY A 36 6.02 5.98 14.15
CA GLY A 36 5.28 4.78 13.77
C GLY A 36 5.57 4.32 12.35
N ILE A 37 4.72 3.45 11.80
CA ILE A 37 4.86 2.95 10.42
C ILE A 37 4.08 3.89 9.48
N GLU A 38 4.79 4.61 8.60
CA GLU A 38 4.21 5.53 7.62
C GLU A 38 4.12 4.89 6.22
N CYS A 39 2.90 4.70 5.71
CA CYS A 39 2.65 4.42 4.29
C CYS A 39 2.58 5.73 3.51
N ARG A 40 3.69 6.15 2.89
CA ARG A 40 3.87 7.55 2.46
C ARG A 40 3.16 7.98 1.17
N GLU A 41 3.05 7.12 0.16
CA GLU A 41 2.59 7.60 -1.16
C GLU A 41 1.19 7.12 -1.49
N LYS A 42 0.92 5.81 -1.45
CA LYS A 42 -0.39 5.29 -1.87
C LYS A 42 -1.53 5.56 -0.88
N LEU A 43 -1.25 5.63 0.42
CA LEU A 43 -2.27 5.94 1.42
C LEU A 43 -2.74 7.40 1.33
N HIS A 44 -1.82 8.32 1.05
CA HIS A 44 -2.14 9.74 0.87
C HIS A 44 -2.96 9.96 -0.41
N VAL A 45 -2.62 9.23 -1.48
CA VAL A 45 -3.39 9.23 -2.72
C VAL A 45 -4.80 8.65 -2.51
N LEU A 46 -4.94 7.54 -1.79
CA LEU A 46 -6.26 6.98 -1.45
C LEU A 46 -7.12 7.92 -0.59
N ASN A 47 -6.49 8.72 0.28
CA ASN A 47 -7.23 9.67 1.11
C ASN A 47 -7.67 10.94 0.37
N THR A 48 -6.94 11.32 -0.69
CA THR A 48 -7.18 12.53 -1.47
C THR A 48 -7.93 12.27 -2.78
N GLN A 49 -8.01 11.01 -3.22
CA GLN A 49 -8.78 10.62 -4.40
C GLN A 49 -10.29 10.56 -4.11
N PRO A 50 -11.13 10.87 -5.12
CA PRO A 50 -12.56 10.68 -5.02
C PRO A 50 -12.91 9.20 -4.89
N LEU A 51 -13.89 8.88 -4.03
CA LEU A 51 -14.28 7.50 -3.70
C LEU A 51 -14.73 6.71 -4.94
N SER A 52 -15.26 7.41 -5.95
CA SER A 52 -15.66 6.83 -7.24
C SER A 52 -14.53 6.11 -7.99
N ASN A 53 -13.26 6.46 -7.73
CA ASN A 53 -12.11 5.80 -8.36
C ASN A 53 -11.71 4.48 -7.71
N ILE A 54 -12.14 4.22 -6.48
CA ILE A 54 -11.84 2.96 -5.79
C ILE A 54 -12.68 1.86 -6.45
N PRO A 55 -12.11 0.75 -6.94
CA PRO A 55 -12.91 -0.31 -7.56
C PRO A 55 -13.78 -1.02 -6.51
N LEU A 56 -15.01 -1.35 -6.91
CA LEU A 56 -15.91 -2.15 -6.08
C LEU A 56 -15.43 -3.62 -6.14
N PRO A 57 -15.21 -4.30 -5.00
CA PRO A 57 -14.86 -5.71 -5.01
C PRO A 57 -16.04 -6.59 -5.44
N GLU A 58 -15.70 -7.78 -5.89
CA GLU A 58 -16.62 -8.87 -6.16
C GLU A 58 -16.86 -9.67 -4.88
N MET A 59 -18.02 -10.31 -4.78
CA MET A 59 -18.26 -11.29 -3.72
C MET A 59 -17.57 -12.59 -4.10
N GLY A 60 -16.89 -13.22 -3.14
CA GLY A 60 -16.15 -14.45 -3.36
C GLY A 60 -14.80 -14.43 -2.66
N THR A 61 -13.90 -15.32 -3.08
CA THR A 61 -12.63 -15.56 -2.38
C THR A 61 -11.51 -14.75 -3.00
N TYR A 62 -10.65 -14.22 -2.14
CA TYR A 62 -9.43 -13.51 -2.51
C TYR A 62 -8.22 -14.16 -1.86
N LEU A 63 -7.14 -14.29 -2.64
CA LEU A 63 -5.84 -14.75 -2.18
C LEU A 63 -4.92 -13.55 -1.95
N GLY A 64 -4.45 -13.37 -0.73
CA GLY A 64 -3.41 -12.40 -0.38
C GLY A 64 -2.02 -12.88 -0.80
N ASN A 65 -1.10 -11.95 -1.01
CA ASN A 65 0.32 -12.24 -1.29
C ASN A 65 1.02 -12.96 -0.14
N ASP A 66 0.47 -12.88 1.07
CA ASP A 66 0.89 -13.62 2.25
C ASP A 66 0.38 -15.08 2.26
N GLY A 67 -0.39 -15.48 1.24
CA GLY A 67 -0.96 -16.81 1.13
C GLY A 67 -2.25 -17.01 1.92
N VAL A 68 -2.79 -15.93 2.52
CA VAL A 68 -4.03 -15.99 3.31
C VAL A 68 -5.22 -15.80 2.38
N PHE A 69 -6.23 -16.65 2.54
CA PHE A 69 -7.51 -16.51 1.86
C PHE A 69 -8.46 -15.67 2.72
N ILE A 70 -9.15 -14.73 2.08
CA ILE A 70 -10.29 -14.03 2.67
C ILE A 70 -11.52 -14.24 1.81
N THR A 71 -12.69 -14.25 2.42
CA THR A 71 -13.96 -14.33 1.69
C THR A 71 -14.72 -13.03 1.87
N VAL A 72 -15.04 -12.38 0.76
CA VAL A 72 -15.97 -11.26 0.73
C VAL A 72 -17.38 -11.82 0.63
N SER A 73 -18.14 -11.71 1.71
CA SER A 73 -19.48 -12.28 1.85
C SER A 73 -20.58 -11.33 1.36
N LEU A 74 -20.36 -10.02 1.46
CA LEU A 74 -21.31 -9.00 1.03
C LEU A 74 -20.58 -7.76 0.54
N VAL A 75 -21.08 -7.18 -0.55
CA VAL A 75 -20.65 -5.86 -1.01
C VAL A 75 -21.88 -4.98 -1.18
N SER A 76 -21.90 -3.82 -0.52
CA SER A 76 -23.01 -2.88 -0.66
C SER A 76 -23.02 -2.28 -2.06
N LYS A 77 -24.20 -1.84 -2.51
CA LYS A 77 -24.27 -0.98 -3.69
C LYS A 77 -23.44 0.29 -3.46
N ARG A 78 -22.82 0.77 -4.53
CA ARG A 78 -22.11 2.04 -4.54
C ARG A 78 -23.10 3.18 -4.29
N LYS A 79 -22.79 4.04 -3.32
CA LYS A 79 -23.53 5.26 -3.00
C LYS A 79 -23.23 6.36 -4.02
N GLU A 80 -24.05 7.41 -4.05
CA GLU A 80 -23.89 8.54 -4.98
C GLU A 80 -22.55 9.29 -4.80
N ASP A 81 -22.01 9.29 -3.59
CA ASP A 81 -20.69 9.83 -3.25
C ASP A 81 -19.52 8.92 -3.68
N GLY A 82 -19.82 7.72 -4.18
CA GLY A 82 -18.86 6.70 -4.58
C GLY A 82 -18.47 5.71 -3.47
N GLY A 83 -18.96 5.91 -2.25
CA GLY A 83 -18.67 5.04 -1.11
C GLY A 83 -19.36 3.67 -1.20
N PHE A 84 -18.78 2.67 -0.56
CA PHE A 84 -19.35 1.33 -0.43
C PHE A 84 -18.80 0.64 0.83
N THR A 85 -19.51 -0.38 1.29
CA THR A 85 -19.07 -1.21 2.42
C THR A 85 -18.94 -2.67 2.00
N VAL A 86 -17.92 -3.33 2.52
CA VAL A 86 -17.58 -4.72 2.25
C VAL A 86 -17.68 -5.48 3.56
N ALA A 87 -18.38 -6.60 3.57
CA ALA A 87 -18.39 -7.53 4.69
C ALA A 87 -17.55 -8.77 4.33
N ARG A 88 -16.81 -9.25 5.32
CA ARG A 88 -16.16 -10.55 5.28
C ARG A 88 -17.03 -11.63 5.90
N ASP A 89 -16.61 -12.87 5.70
CA ASP A 89 -17.18 -14.05 6.34
C ASP A 89 -17.00 -14.06 7.87
N ASP A 90 -15.93 -13.46 8.38
CA ASP A 90 -15.69 -13.26 9.82
C ASP A 90 -16.61 -12.20 10.48
N GLY A 91 -17.44 -11.52 9.69
CA GLY A 91 -18.32 -10.43 10.14
C GLY A 91 -17.65 -9.06 10.23
N SER A 92 -16.37 -8.94 9.85
CA SER A 92 -15.68 -7.67 9.74
C SER A 92 -16.27 -6.82 8.61
N LEU A 93 -16.54 -5.55 8.91
CA LEU A 93 -17.05 -4.57 7.96
C LEU A 93 -15.96 -3.56 7.63
N PHE A 94 -15.71 -3.39 6.34
CA PHE A 94 -14.75 -2.43 5.80
C PHE A 94 -15.48 -1.39 4.97
N THR A 95 -15.08 -0.14 5.13
CA THR A 95 -15.43 0.95 4.23
C THR A 95 -14.62 0.86 2.93
N GLU A 96 -14.98 1.65 1.91
CA GLU A 96 -14.29 1.65 0.62
C GLU A 96 -12.79 1.95 0.75
N LYS A 97 -12.43 2.86 1.68
CA LYS A 97 -11.03 3.23 1.91
C LYS A 97 -10.27 2.14 2.63
N GLU A 98 -10.87 1.53 3.65
CA GLU A 98 -10.25 0.45 4.39
C GLU A 98 -10.01 -0.76 3.48
N TRP A 99 -11.01 -1.11 2.66
CA TRP A 99 -10.87 -2.16 1.65
C TRP A 99 -9.73 -1.85 0.67
N ALA A 100 -9.65 -0.61 0.16
CA ALA A 100 -8.61 -0.22 -0.77
C ALA A 100 -7.22 -0.27 -0.15
N ILE A 101 -7.08 0.19 1.10
CA ILE A 101 -5.83 0.12 1.85
C ILE A 101 -5.42 -1.33 2.07
N GLU A 102 -6.36 -2.16 2.53
CA GLU A 102 -6.07 -3.53 2.86
C GLU A 102 -5.71 -4.35 1.61
N SER A 103 -6.48 -4.19 0.54
CA SER A 103 -6.18 -4.77 -0.78
C SER A 103 -4.82 -4.33 -1.31
N LEU A 104 -4.39 -3.11 -1.01
CA LEU A 104 -3.07 -2.63 -1.40
C LEU A 104 -1.94 -3.26 -0.58
N ILE A 105 -2.16 -3.45 0.73
CA ILE A 105 -1.19 -4.00 1.66
C ILE A 105 -0.97 -5.49 1.37
N TYR A 106 -2.06 -6.24 1.28
CA TYR A 106 -2.01 -7.69 1.09
C TYR A 106 -1.99 -8.09 -0.38
N GLY A 107 -2.32 -7.18 -1.30
CA GLY A 107 -2.34 -7.47 -2.74
C GLY A 107 -3.34 -8.55 -3.11
N TYR A 108 -4.56 -8.47 -2.55
CA TYR A 108 -5.60 -9.46 -2.77
C TYR A 108 -5.91 -9.64 -4.26
N GLN A 109 -5.82 -10.89 -4.73
CA GLN A 109 -6.23 -11.30 -6.06
C GLN A 109 -7.50 -12.14 -5.95
N TYR A 110 -8.53 -11.76 -6.70
CA TYR A 110 -9.77 -12.53 -6.77
C TYR A 110 -9.51 -13.89 -7.41
N VAL A 111 -10.02 -14.95 -6.79
CA VAL A 111 -9.81 -16.35 -7.20
C VAL A 111 -11.10 -17.15 -7.37
N GLY A 112 -12.27 -16.60 -6.98
CA GLY A 112 -13.58 -17.21 -7.19
C GLY A 112 -14.43 -17.33 -5.94
#